data_AF-A0A0A9WG74-F1
#
_entry.id   AF-A0A0A9WG74-F1
#
_cell.length_a   1.000
_cell.length_b   1.000
_cell.length_c   1.000
_cell.angle_alpha   90.00
_cell.angle_beta   90.00
_cell.angle_gamma   90.00
#
_symmetry.space_group_name_H-M   'P 1'
#
loop_
_entity.id
_entity.type
_entity.pdbx_description
1 polymer ?
#
loop_
_entity_poly.entity_id
_entity_poly.type
_entity_poly.pdbx_seq_one_letter_code
_entity_poly.pdbx_strand_id
1 'polypeptide(L)'
;MLTLNHAFGGTDMHSLVQKILKGTYPPIDSSYSSHLSCLVSKMLQNDPHLRPNASQIISLPFIHDALANLQRGIQAAKQGNNPVALPAMKQSVDVVRKSEE
;
A
#
# COMPACT_ATOMS: atom_id res chain seq x y z
N MET A 1 -6.90 2.39 3.66
CA MET A 1 -7.30 1.53 2.52
C MET A 1 -6.81 0.10 2.67
N LEU A 2 -5.54 -0.15 3.04
CA LEU A 2 -4.99 -1.52 3.17
C LEU A 2 -5.64 -2.37 4.27
N THR A 3 -5.87 -1.80 5.45
CA THR A 3 -6.43 -2.51 6.61
C THR A 3 -7.83 -2.04 6.99
N LEU A 4 -8.38 -1.07 6.25
CA LEU A 4 -9.63 -0.33 6.55
C LEU A 4 -9.72 0.24 7.98
N ASN A 5 -8.60 0.30 8.70
CA ASN A 5 -8.50 0.77 10.07
C ASN A 5 -7.37 1.80 10.18
N HIS A 6 -7.44 2.65 11.21
CA HIS A 6 -6.37 3.61 11.50
C HIS A 6 -5.14 2.91 12.09
N ALA A 7 -3.94 3.32 11.66
CA ALA A 7 -2.68 2.78 12.19
C ALA A 7 -2.51 3.08 13.69
N PHE A 8 -2.92 4.28 14.12
CA PHE A 8 -2.93 4.70 15.52
C PHE A 8 -4.35 5.08 15.92
N GLY A 9 -4.84 4.52 17.02
CA GLY A 9 -6.14 4.84 17.60
C GLY A 9 -6.08 4.84 19.11
N GLY A 10 -6.83 5.72 19.75
CA GLY A 10 -6.89 5.83 21.21
C GLY A 10 -8.27 6.31 21.64
N THR A 11 -8.63 6.03 22.89
CA THR A 11 -9.88 6.51 23.50
C THR A 11 -9.90 8.03 23.63
N ASP A 12 -8.73 8.63 23.90
CA ASP A 12 -8.54 10.06 24.11
C ASP A 12 -7.27 10.55 23.39
N MET A 13 -7.16 11.87 23.20
CA MET A 13 -6.02 12.51 22.53
C MET A 13 -4.67 12.13 23.14
N HIS A 14 -4.59 12.02 24.47
CA HIS A 14 -3.36 11.64 25.15
C HIS A 14 -2.91 10.21 24.76
N SER A 15 -3.85 9.27 24.77
CA SER A 15 -3.61 7.87 24.39
C SER A 15 -3.25 7.72 22.91
N LEU A 16 -3.84 8.55 22.05
CA LEU A 16 -3.49 8.61 20.62
C LEU A 16 -2.05 9.12 20.42
N VAL A 17 -1.69 10.24 21.04
CA VAL A 17 -0.35 10.84 20.94
C VAL A 17 0.72 9.86 21.44
N GLN A 18 0.48 9.19 22.56
CA GLN A 18 1.42 8.19 23.07
C GLN A 18 1.64 7.03 22.08
N LYS A 19 0.59 6.55 21.40
CA LYS A 19 0.71 5.47 20.41
C LYS A 19 1.47 5.91 19.16
N ILE A 20 1.29 7.15 18.72
CA ILE A 20 2.05 7.75 17.62
C ILE A 20 3.53 7.82 17.99
N LEU A 21 3.86 8.35 19.18
CA LEU A 21 5.24 8.48 19.64
C LEU A 21 5.92 7.13 19.88
N LYS A 22 5.17 6.11 20.28
CA LYS A 22 5.68 4.74 20.40
C LYS A 22 5.90 4.06 19.05
N GLY A 23 5.24 4.53 17.98
CA GLY A 23 5.33 3.94 16.64
C GLY A 23 4.73 2.53 16.55
N THR A 24 3.95 2.11 17.55
CA THR A 24 3.33 0.78 17.56
C THR A 24 2.00 0.82 16.82
N TYR A 25 1.90 0.08 15.72
CA TYR A 25 0.68 -0.10 14.93
C TYR A 25 0.51 -1.59 14.57
N PRO A 26 -0.73 -2.07 14.36
CA PRO A 26 -0.96 -3.45 13.97
C PRO A 26 -0.33 -3.74 12.59
N PRO A 27 0.33 -4.90 12.41
CA PRO A 27 0.94 -5.26 11.15
C PRO A 27 -0.13 -5.42 10.05
N ILE A 28 0.29 -5.20 8.81
CA ILE A 28 -0.57 -5.42 7.64
C ILE A 28 -0.72 -6.94 7.41
N ASP A 29 -1.88 -7.36 6.91
CA ASP A 29 -2.17 -8.75 6.56
C ASP A 29 -1.14 -9.32 5.56
N SER A 30 -0.76 -10.58 5.75
CA SER A 30 0.25 -11.27 4.94
C SER A 30 -0.16 -11.52 3.48
N SER A 31 -1.44 -11.32 3.13
CA SER A 31 -1.92 -11.34 1.75
C SER A 31 -1.32 -10.24 0.87
N TYR A 32 -0.84 -9.16 1.48
CA TYR A 32 -0.17 -8.08 0.76
C TYR A 32 1.31 -8.38 0.53
N SER A 33 1.87 -7.76 -0.52
CA SER A 33 3.28 -7.95 -0.85
C SER A 33 4.22 -7.42 0.25
N SER A 34 5.34 -8.12 0.45
CA SER A 34 6.39 -7.72 1.39
C SER A 34 6.94 -6.31 1.09
N HIS A 35 7.01 -5.96 -0.19
CA HIS A 35 7.43 -4.64 -0.65
C HIS A 35 6.50 -3.53 -0.15
N LEU A 36 5.19 -3.77 -0.17
CA LEU A 36 4.19 -2.82 0.32
C LEU A 36 4.26 -2.69 1.85
N SER A 37 4.35 -3.80 2.57
CA SER A 37 4.48 -3.80 4.03
C SER A 37 5.74 -3.05 4.51
N CYS A 38 6.87 -3.28 3.81
CA CYS A 38 8.13 -2.58 4.06
C CYS A 38 7.99 -1.07 3.79
N LEU A 39 7.37 -0.69 2.67
CA LEU A 39 7.13 0.72 2.36
C LEU A 39 6.27 1.41 3.43
N VAL A 40 5.17 0.79 3.85
CA VAL A 40 4.31 1.37 4.89
C VAL A 40 5.08 1.53 6.20
N SER A 41 5.92 0.57 6.55
CA SER A 41 6.75 0.67 7.75
C SER A 41 7.77 1.81 7.70
N LYS A 42 8.35 2.08 6.51
CA LYS A 42 9.20 3.25 6.30
C LYS A 42 8.42 4.57 6.36
N MET A 43 7.19 4.59 5.86
CA MET A 43 6.35 5.80 5.87
C MET A 43 5.84 6.16 7.27
N LEU A 44 5.53 5.16 8.11
CA LEU A 44 5.05 5.33 9.48
C LEU A 44 6.18 5.47 10.51
N GLN A 45 7.42 5.64 10.06
CA GLN A 45 8.56 5.84 10.94
C GLN A 45 8.42 7.13 11.75
N ASN A 46 8.78 7.08 13.04
CA ASN A 46 8.70 8.22 13.95
C ASN A 46 9.84 9.22 13.70
N ASP A 47 11.04 8.72 13.42
CA ASP A 47 12.17 9.56 13.01
C ASP A 47 11.93 10.15 11.61
N PRO A 48 11.83 11.48 11.47
CA PRO A 48 11.61 12.13 10.18
C PRO A 48 12.76 11.92 9.18
N HIS A 49 14.01 11.69 9.63
CA HIS A 49 15.15 11.49 8.74
C HIS A 49 15.16 10.12 8.06
N LEU A 50 14.53 9.13 8.69
CA LEU A 50 14.36 7.79 8.14
C LEU A 50 13.12 7.67 7.24
N ARG A 51 12.23 8.68 7.27
CA ARG A 51 11.02 8.69 6.45
C ARG A 51 11.39 9.04 5.00
N PRO A 52 11.02 8.18 4.03
CA PRO A 52 11.33 8.46 2.64
C PRO A 52 10.53 9.65 2.12
N ASN A 53 11.16 10.46 1.29
CA ASN A 53 10.48 11.55 0.58
C ASN A 53 9.66 11.02 -0.61
N ALA A 54 8.79 11.87 -1.18
CA ALA A 54 7.93 11.47 -2.29
C ALA A 54 8.73 10.97 -3.51
N SER A 55 9.83 11.62 -3.86
CA SER A 55 10.69 11.21 -4.99
C SER A 55 11.32 9.83 -4.77
N GLN A 56 11.76 9.54 -3.55
CA GLN A 56 12.30 8.23 -3.15
C GLN A 56 11.22 7.14 -3.25
N ILE A 57 9.99 7.43 -2.81
CA ILE A 57 8.87 6.49 -2.94
C ILE A 57 8.59 6.20 -4.43
N ILE A 58 8.51 7.23 -5.26
CA ILE A 58 8.22 7.07 -6.70
C ILE A 58 9.34 6.31 -7.43
N SER A 59 10.60 6.45 -6.98
CA SER A 59 11.74 5.73 -7.54
C SER A 59 11.75 4.22 -7.23
N LEU A 60 10.87 3.73 -6.36
CA LEU A 60 10.78 2.30 -6.06
C LEU A 60 10.32 1.52 -7.31
N PRO A 61 10.95 0.37 -7.63
CA PRO A 61 10.75 -0.32 -8.90
C PRO A 61 9.28 -0.73 -9.14
N PHE A 62 8.57 -1.16 -8.09
CA PHE A 62 7.16 -1.54 -8.20
C PHE A 62 6.20 -0.37 -8.39
N ILE A 63 6.56 0.83 -7.89
CA ILE A 63 5.76 2.05 -8.09
C ILE A 63 6.05 2.64 -9.46
N HIS A 64 7.32 2.64 -9.86
CA HIS A 64 7.74 3.09 -11.18
C HIS A 64 7.10 2.26 -12.30
N ASP A 65 7.06 0.92 -12.16
CA ASP A 65 6.39 0.05 -13.13
C ASP A 65 4.87 0.31 -13.18
N ALA A 66 4.23 0.44 -12.02
CA ALA A 66 2.80 0.79 -11.96
C ALA A 66 2.51 2.15 -12.64
N LEU A 67 3.41 3.13 -12.48
CA LEU A 67 3.29 4.44 -13.12
C LEU A 67 3.47 4.33 -14.64
N ALA A 68 4.45 3.57 -15.11
CA ALA A 68 4.65 3.32 -16.55
C ALA A 68 3.43 2.62 -17.17
N ASN A 69 2.85 1.65 -16.48
CA ASN A 69 1.60 0.99 -16.88
C ASN A 69 0.43 1.97 -16.96
N LEU A 70 0.29 2.84 -15.96
CA LEU A 70 -0.73 3.88 -15.95
C LEU A 70 -0.54 4.86 -17.11
N GLN A 71 0.70 5.33 -17.35
CA GLN A 71 1.02 6.24 -18.46
C GLN A 71 0.65 5.64 -19.81
N ARG A 72 0.98 4.36 -20.04
CA ARG A 72 0.58 3.64 -21.26
C ARG A 72 -0.94 3.57 -21.40
N GLY A 73 -1.66 3.26 -20.32
CA GLY A 73 -3.13 3.24 -20.30
C GLY A 73 -3.74 4.60 -20.62
N ILE A 74 -3.20 5.68 -20.06
CA ILE A 74 -3.65 7.05 -20.33
C ILE A 74 -3.40 7.44 -21.79
N GLN A 75 -2.24 7.07 -22.36
CA GLN A 75 -1.93 7.34 -23.76
C GLN A 75 -2.86 6.58 -24.72
N ALA A 76 -3.15 5.31 -24.41
CA ALA A 76 -4.09 4.50 -25.18
C ALA A 76 -5.53 5.06 -25.10
N ALA A 77 -5.98 5.48 -23.92
CA ALA A 77 -7.30 6.09 -23.73
C ALA A 77 -7.46 7.41 -24.50
N LYS A 78 -6.38 8.18 -24.69
CA LYS A 78 -6.37 9.40 -25.50
C LYS A 78 -6.45 9.12 -27.02
N GLN A 79 -6.13 7.91 -27.48
CA GLN A 79 -6.07 7.57 -28.91
C GLN A 79 -7.33 6.88 -29.47
N GLY A 80 -8.32 6.55 -28.65
CA GLY A 80 -9.69 6.28 -29.10
C GLY A 80 -9.88 5.26 -30.23
N ASN A 81 -9.52 3.98 -30.04
CA ASN A 81 -10.23 2.84 -30.64
C ASN A 81 -9.89 1.51 -29.94
N ASN A 82 -10.93 0.78 -29.49
CA ASN A 82 -10.98 -0.57 -28.89
C ASN A 82 -10.74 -0.78 -27.37
N PRO A 83 -11.47 -1.74 -26.75
CA PRO A 83 -11.60 -1.86 -25.30
C PRO A 83 -10.33 -2.43 -24.67
N VAL A 84 -9.86 -1.73 -23.65
CA VAL A 84 -8.64 -2.06 -22.89
C VAL A 84 -8.81 -3.40 -22.18
N ALA A 85 -8.07 -4.41 -22.64
CA ALA A 85 -7.67 -5.52 -21.79
C ALA A 85 -6.64 -4.98 -20.79
N LEU A 86 -7.07 -4.66 -19.57
CA LEU A 86 -6.13 -4.57 -18.47
C LEU A 86 -5.37 -5.91 -18.44
N PRO A 87 -4.03 -5.92 -18.39
CA PRO A 87 -3.33 -7.17 -18.10
C PRO A 87 -3.90 -7.67 -16.79
N ALA A 88 -4.59 -8.81 -16.83
CA ALA A 88 -5.20 -9.41 -15.66
C ALA A 88 -4.13 -9.44 -14.58
N MET A 89 -4.30 -8.58 -13.58
CA MET A 89 -3.53 -8.65 -12.35
C MET A 89 -3.88 -10.04 -11.83
N LYS A 90 -2.95 -10.99 -11.96
CA LYS A 90 -3.18 -12.37 -11.54
C LYS A 90 -3.59 -12.33 -10.07
N GLN A 91 -4.90 -12.38 -9.84
CA GLN A 91 -5.46 -12.64 -8.53
C GLN A 91 -5.14 -14.10 -8.25
N SER A 92 -3.96 -14.34 -7.71
CA SER A 92 -3.75 -15.50 -6.86
C SER A 92 -4.34 -15.16 -5.50
N VAL A 93 -5.68 -15.07 -5.46
CA VAL A 93 -6.46 -15.10 -4.22
C VAL A 93 -7.38 -16.31 -4.37
N ASP A 94 -6.78 -17.49 -4.26
CA ASP A 94 -7.51 -18.71 -4.02
C ASP A 94 -6.71 -19.55 -3.03
N VAL A 95 -7.48 -20.17 -2.14
CA VAL A 95 -7.15 -21.25 -1.21
C VAL A 95 -7.03 -20.81 0.26
N VAL A 96 -7.99 -21.36 1.01
CA VAL A 96 -8.19 -21.44 2.47
C VAL A 96 -8.97 -20.29 3.11
N ARG A 97 -10.29 -20.44 3.11
CA ARG A 97 -11.07 -20.75 4.33
C ARG A 97 -12.47 -21.23 3.95
N LYS A 98 -12.51 -22.48 3.49
CA LYS A 98 -13.64 -23.37 3.75
C LYS A 98 -13.11 -24.40 4.74
N SER A 99 -13.96 -24.79 5.70
CA SER A 99 -13.72 -25.73 6.81
C SER A 99 -12.95 -25.11 7.98
N GLU A 100 -13.67 -24.70 9.02
CA GLU A 100 -13.73 -25.46 10.28
C GLU A 100 -14.96 -24.97 11.06
N GLU A 101 -15.85 -25.95 11.28
CA GLU A 101 -16.97 -26.12 12.23
C GLU A 101 -17.48 -24.94 13.08
#